data_AF-A0A0G9L9W4-F1
#
_entry.id   AF-A0A0G9L9W4-F1
#
_cell.length_a   1.000
_cell.length_b   1.000
_cell.length_c   1.000
_cell.angle_alpha   90.00
_cell.angle_beta   90.00
_cell.angle_gamma   90.00
#
_symmetry.space_group_name_H-M   'P 1'
#
loop_
_entity.id
_entity.type
_entity.pdbx_description
1 polymer ?
#
loop_
_entity_poly.entity_id
_entity_poly.type
_entity_poly.pdbx_seq_one_letter_code
_entity_poly.pdbx_strand_id
1 'polypeptide(L)'
;MSKGKNDIAWEKLFSKYDIISKVEKKGKFEISSKEINEEREARLMTKFDHKVNLPKIFTDNKLSILPITRGNYIIAKFETYSKFENVNPEIVRVQFPEHITSIDYENITSEAMAINCAYVSGIIHDFVEDEELLPTVSGRMSSDLFNFKIKNIATKDDMDIEVVNSQIEIDGGYEGIRTLALIEAKNSISDDFIIRQLYYPYRLWSNKIDKKVKPIFMVYSNGIYNLYEYEFKDKENYNSLVLVKQKNYTIENIDIEIKDIIEIFENTEIMDEPEIPFPQANSFNRVINLCELLYKNDMMKQEITENYDFDPRQTNYYTDAGRYIGLIDKRREKGGVRFFLTPGGRNIFKLKYRERQLKYVELIFKHKAFRECFKECLISSEIPTREEVVRIMEESELYRIESYDTYKRRASTITGWVNWIIELTKIVSE
;
A
#
# COMPACT_ATOMS: atom_id res chain seq x y z
N MET A 1 17.59 14.74 10.92
CA MET A 1 16.32 13.98 10.97
C MET A 1 16.24 13.27 12.31
N SER A 2 15.14 13.37 13.03
CA SER A 2 14.93 12.57 14.25
C SER A 2 14.77 11.10 13.85
N LYS A 3 15.54 10.20 14.47
CA LYS A 3 15.39 8.75 14.28
C LYS A 3 14.03 8.30 14.82
N GLY A 4 13.42 7.28 14.19
CA GLY A 4 12.18 6.67 14.66
C GLY A 4 12.38 5.92 15.99
N LYS A 5 11.29 5.55 16.65
CA LYS A 5 11.36 4.75 17.89
C LYS A 5 11.95 3.37 17.62
N ASN A 6 11.57 2.74 16.50
CA ASN A 6 12.13 1.47 16.07
C ASN A 6 13.64 1.57 15.76
N ASP A 7 14.09 2.65 15.11
CA ASP A 7 15.53 2.88 14.87
C ASP A 7 16.33 2.90 16.18
N ILE A 8 15.87 3.68 17.16
CA ILE A 8 16.57 3.84 18.44
C ILE A 8 16.62 2.51 19.20
N ALA A 9 15.50 1.79 19.26
CA ALA A 9 15.42 0.52 19.98
C ALA A 9 16.29 -0.57 19.31
N TRP A 10 16.27 -0.67 17.98
CA TRP A 10 17.11 -1.64 17.26
C TRP A 10 18.61 -1.30 17.35
N GLU A 11 19.00 -0.02 17.35
CA GLU A 11 20.40 0.37 17.59
C GLU A 11 20.93 -0.12 18.94
N LYS A 12 20.11 -0.05 19.99
CA LYS A 12 20.48 -0.58 21.31
C LYS A 12 20.60 -2.09 21.32
N LEU A 13 19.65 -2.82 20.71
CA LEU A 13 19.71 -4.29 20.62
C LEU A 13 20.95 -4.75 19.84
N PHE A 14 21.25 -4.08 18.71
CA PHE A 14 22.43 -4.37 17.91
C PHE A 14 23.73 -4.18 18.69
N SER A 15 23.82 -3.10 19.47
CA SER A 15 24.96 -2.83 20.35
C SER A 15 25.06 -3.86 21.49
N LYS A 16 23.95 -4.10 22.20
CA LYS A 16 23.89 -5.03 23.34
C LYS A 16 24.30 -6.45 22.96
N TYR A 17 23.87 -6.93 21.80
CA TYR A 17 24.07 -8.32 21.37
C TYR A 17 25.20 -8.50 20.35
N ASP A 18 25.90 -7.44 19.94
CA ASP A 18 26.93 -7.45 18.89
C ASP A 18 26.46 -8.16 17.61
N ILE A 19 25.24 -7.80 17.15
CA ILE A 19 24.52 -8.54 16.11
C ILE A 19 25.29 -8.58 14.80
N ILE A 20 25.89 -7.46 14.37
CA ILE A 20 26.60 -7.36 13.09
C ILE A 20 27.77 -8.34 13.05
N SER A 21 28.66 -8.30 14.05
CA SER A 21 29.83 -9.18 14.13
C SER A 21 29.43 -10.66 14.25
N LYS A 22 28.33 -10.97 14.92
CA LYS A 22 27.80 -12.35 14.97
C LYS A 22 27.28 -12.82 13.61
N VAL A 23 26.54 -11.98 12.89
CA VAL A 23 26.07 -12.30 11.53
C VAL A 23 27.25 -12.45 10.57
N GLU A 24 28.28 -11.61 10.66
CA GLU A 24 29.47 -11.71 9.81
C GLU A 24 30.26 -13.00 10.06
N LYS A 25 30.41 -13.41 11.32
CA LYS A 25 31.16 -14.63 11.68
C LYS A 25 30.38 -15.92 11.45
N LYS A 26 29.07 -15.92 11.69
CA LYS A 26 28.22 -17.13 11.71
C LYS A 26 27.20 -17.19 10.58
N GLY A 27 27.12 -16.17 9.75
CA GLY A 27 26.11 -16.01 8.69
C GLY A 27 24.73 -15.55 9.18
N LYS A 28 24.39 -15.76 10.45
CA LYS A 28 23.07 -15.46 11.03
C LYS A 28 23.14 -15.14 12.53
N PHE A 29 22.09 -14.50 13.05
CA PHE A 29 21.87 -14.26 14.48
C PHE A 29 20.41 -14.54 14.86
N GLU A 30 20.17 -15.28 15.94
CA GLU A 30 18.82 -15.54 16.44
C GLU A 30 18.53 -14.63 17.64
N ILE A 31 17.31 -14.09 17.69
CA ILE A 31 16.83 -13.22 18.76
C ILE A 31 15.40 -13.59 19.13
N SER A 32 15.10 -13.60 20.42
CA SER A 32 13.77 -13.88 20.95
C SER A 32 12.92 -12.61 21.08
N SER A 33 11.60 -12.77 21.04
CA SER A 33 10.65 -11.70 21.34
C SER A 33 10.82 -11.16 22.76
N LYS A 34 11.27 -12.00 23.71
CA LYS A 34 11.60 -11.58 25.08
C LYS A 34 12.75 -10.58 25.11
N GLU A 35 13.82 -10.83 24.34
CA GLU A 35 14.96 -9.91 24.22
C GLU A 35 14.56 -8.61 23.51
N ILE A 36 13.73 -8.69 22.46
CA ILE A 36 13.23 -7.48 21.78
C ILE A 36 12.36 -6.64 22.73
N ASN A 37 11.50 -7.30 23.51
CA ASN A 37 10.59 -6.67 24.48
C ASN A 37 11.32 -5.90 25.60
N GLU A 38 12.63 -6.11 25.80
CA GLU A 38 13.43 -5.31 26.72
C GLU A 38 13.50 -3.83 26.30
N GLU A 39 13.36 -3.54 25.00
CA GLU A 39 13.42 -2.17 24.46
C GLU A 39 12.05 -1.66 23.98
N ARG A 40 11.27 -2.48 23.27
CA ARG A 40 9.92 -2.16 22.78
C ARG A 40 9.17 -3.45 22.41
N GLU A 41 7.84 -3.41 22.44
CA GLU A 41 6.99 -4.55 22.06
C GLU A 41 7.43 -5.19 20.73
N ALA A 42 7.75 -6.49 20.77
CA ALA A 42 8.31 -7.25 19.66
C ALA A 42 7.43 -7.21 18.41
N ARG A 43 6.10 -7.23 18.57
CA ARG A 43 5.15 -7.12 17.46
C ARG A 43 5.33 -5.83 16.67
N LEU A 44 5.52 -4.70 17.36
CA LEU A 44 5.75 -3.40 16.72
C LEU A 44 7.17 -3.28 16.16
N MET A 45 8.12 -3.94 16.80
CA MET A 45 9.53 -3.95 16.41
C MET A 45 9.84 -4.86 15.23
N THR A 46 8.92 -5.75 14.83
CA THR A 46 9.13 -6.73 13.75
C THR A 46 8.06 -6.65 12.65
N LYS A 47 7.16 -5.66 12.72
CA LYS A 47 6.19 -5.35 11.67
C LYS A 47 6.89 -4.61 10.53
N PHE A 48 7.60 -5.36 9.70
CA PHE A 48 8.34 -4.87 8.53
C PHE A 48 7.72 -5.42 7.26
N ASP A 49 6.45 -5.09 7.04
CA ASP A 49 5.66 -5.57 5.91
C ASP A 49 6.24 -5.06 4.58
N HIS A 50 6.87 -3.87 4.61
CA HIS A 50 7.56 -3.25 3.49
C HIS A 50 9.03 -2.98 3.80
N LYS A 51 9.87 -2.91 2.77
CA LYS A 51 11.31 -2.65 2.92
C LYS A 51 11.58 -1.29 3.58
N VAL A 52 10.73 -0.30 3.31
CA VAL A 52 10.83 1.04 3.90
C VAL A 52 10.66 1.06 5.42
N ASN A 53 9.97 0.05 5.99
CA ASN A 53 9.74 -0.05 7.42
C ASN A 53 10.97 -0.59 8.17
N LEU A 54 11.99 -1.09 7.46
CA LEU A 54 13.23 -1.55 8.08
C LEU A 54 13.96 -0.38 8.77
N PRO A 55 14.34 -0.54 10.05
CA PRO A 55 15.17 0.44 10.74
C PRO A 55 16.47 0.66 9.98
N LYS A 56 17.00 1.87 10.05
CA LYS A 56 18.20 2.27 9.29
C LYS A 56 19.39 1.33 9.52
N ILE A 57 19.57 0.82 10.74
CA ILE A 57 20.65 -0.13 11.05
C ILE A 57 20.53 -1.46 10.30
N PHE A 58 19.31 -1.92 9.97
CA PHE A 58 19.12 -3.08 9.09
C PHE A 58 19.48 -2.74 7.66
N THR A 59 18.95 -1.63 7.14
CA THR A 59 19.16 -1.19 5.76
C THR A 59 20.65 -0.92 5.46
N ASP A 60 21.34 -0.18 6.34
CA ASP A 60 22.75 0.16 6.20
C ASP A 60 23.65 -1.09 6.19
N ASN A 61 23.26 -2.15 6.90
CA ASN A 61 23.99 -3.42 6.98
C ASN A 61 23.45 -4.52 6.05
N LYS A 62 22.44 -4.21 5.23
CA LYS A 62 21.76 -5.15 4.33
C LYS A 62 21.19 -6.37 5.05
N LEU A 63 20.63 -6.17 6.23
CA LEU A 63 20.02 -7.23 7.05
C LEU A 63 18.50 -7.25 6.89
N SER A 64 17.93 -8.41 7.14
CA SER A 64 16.48 -8.64 7.25
C SER A 64 16.21 -9.61 8.39
N ILE A 65 14.95 -9.70 8.80
CA ILE A 65 14.52 -10.52 9.94
C ILE A 65 13.32 -11.37 9.53
N LEU A 66 13.32 -12.65 9.90
CA LEU A 66 12.21 -13.57 9.69
C LEU A 66 11.85 -14.28 11.00
N PRO A 67 10.56 -14.54 11.27
CA PRO A 67 10.17 -15.39 12.39
C PRO A 67 10.45 -16.86 12.05
N ILE A 68 11.10 -17.56 12.98
CA ILE A 68 11.38 -19.00 12.90
C ILE A 68 10.54 -19.82 13.88
N THR A 69 10.01 -19.19 14.93
CA THR A 69 9.01 -19.79 15.83
C THR A 69 7.96 -18.75 16.21
N ARG A 70 7.07 -19.03 17.18
CA ARG A 70 6.17 -18.00 17.76
C ARG A 70 6.91 -16.90 18.52
N GLY A 71 8.12 -17.19 18.98
CA GLY A 71 8.85 -16.31 19.90
C GLY A 71 10.27 -16.02 19.48
N ASN A 72 10.77 -16.56 18.38
CA ASN A 72 12.14 -16.35 17.92
C ASN A 72 12.17 -15.92 16.46
N TYR A 73 13.17 -15.10 16.18
CA TYR A 73 13.47 -14.54 14.88
C TYR A 73 14.91 -14.82 14.49
N ILE A 74 15.16 -14.88 13.20
CA ILE A 74 16.49 -14.98 12.61
C ILE A 74 16.81 -13.70 11.84
N ILE A 75 17.99 -13.16 12.07
CA ILE A 75 18.55 -11.99 11.40
C ILE A 75 19.72 -12.44 10.54
N ALA A 76 19.66 -12.14 9.24
CA ALA A 76 20.76 -12.35 8.31
C ALA A 76 20.61 -11.45 7.07
N LYS A 77 21.51 -11.60 6.09
CA LYS A 77 21.50 -10.86 4.82
C LYS A 77 20.59 -11.57 3.79
N PHE A 78 19.29 -11.60 4.05
CA PHE A 78 18.29 -12.29 3.24
C PHE A 78 17.66 -11.41 2.15
N GLU A 79 17.15 -12.03 1.09
CA GLU A 79 16.23 -11.41 0.12
C GLU A 79 14.77 -11.72 0.52
N THR A 80 14.15 -10.91 1.38
CA THR A 80 12.83 -11.23 2.00
C THR A 80 11.61 -10.60 1.33
N TYR A 81 11.82 -9.60 0.47
CA TYR A 81 10.78 -8.75 -0.11
C TYR A 81 10.66 -8.98 -1.62
N SER A 82 9.45 -8.89 -2.15
CA SER A 82 9.18 -8.81 -3.59
C SER A 82 8.54 -7.48 -3.92
N LYS A 83 8.89 -6.91 -5.07
CA LYS A 83 8.16 -5.76 -5.61
C LYS A 83 6.91 -6.25 -6.32
N PHE A 84 5.87 -5.43 -6.32
CA PHE A 84 4.77 -5.65 -7.25
C PHE A 84 5.27 -5.44 -8.68
N GLU A 85 5.01 -6.42 -9.55
CA GLU A 85 5.25 -6.30 -10.98
C GLU A 85 4.27 -5.29 -11.61
N ASN A 86 4.54 -4.90 -12.86
CA ASN A 86 3.67 -3.97 -13.58
C ASN A 86 2.23 -4.51 -13.66
N VAL A 87 1.29 -3.68 -13.24
CA VAL A 87 -0.15 -3.99 -13.23
C VAL A 87 -0.68 -3.92 -14.66
N ASN A 88 -1.53 -4.87 -15.06
CA ASN A 88 -2.39 -4.70 -16.23
C ASN A 88 -3.29 -3.49 -15.97
N PRO A 89 -3.35 -2.46 -16.83
CA PRO A 89 -4.22 -1.30 -16.58
C PRO A 89 -5.72 -1.61 -16.73
N GLU A 90 -6.08 -2.75 -17.31
CA GLU A 90 -7.48 -3.14 -17.53
C GLU A 90 -8.22 -3.35 -16.21
N ILE A 91 -9.46 -2.84 -16.15
CA ILE A 91 -10.33 -2.96 -14.97
C ILE A 91 -11.61 -3.69 -15.40
N VAL A 92 -11.83 -4.85 -14.80
CA VAL A 92 -13.04 -5.65 -15.01
C VAL A 92 -14.16 -5.13 -14.11
N ARG A 93 -15.32 -4.84 -14.70
CA ARG A 93 -16.50 -4.43 -13.94
C ARG A 93 -17.28 -5.64 -13.47
N VAL A 94 -17.69 -5.60 -12.21
CA VAL A 94 -18.58 -6.60 -11.62
C VAL A 94 -19.81 -5.92 -11.03
N GLN A 95 -20.95 -6.60 -11.06
CA GLN A 95 -22.16 -6.10 -10.45
C GLN A 95 -22.27 -6.60 -9.02
N PHE A 96 -22.53 -5.68 -8.08
CA PHE A 96 -22.86 -6.08 -6.72
C PHE A 96 -24.26 -6.72 -6.67
N PRO A 97 -24.45 -7.87 -6.00
CA PRO A 97 -25.76 -8.49 -5.93
C PRO A 97 -26.73 -7.64 -5.08
N GLU A 98 -27.80 -7.14 -5.70
CA GLU A 98 -28.75 -6.20 -5.06
C GLU A 98 -29.45 -6.77 -3.81
N HIS A 99 -29.55 -8.09 -3.70
CA HIS A 99 -30.18 -8.76 -2.56
C HIS A 99 -29.29 -8.77 -1.30
N ILE A 100 -28.01 -8.43 -1.41
CA ILE A 100 -27.09 -8.33 -0.26
C ILE A 100 -27.18 -6.92 0.31
N THR A 101 -27.85 -6.77 1.46
CA THR A 101 -28.06 -5.46 2.09
C THR A 101 -27.20 -5.24 3.35
N SER A 102 -26.40 -6.25 3.75
CA SER A 102 -25.57 -6.21 4.95
C SER A 102 -24.17 -5.63 4.72
N ILE A 103 -23.80 -5.35 3.47
CA ILE A 103 -22.50 -4.82 3.08
C ILE A 103 -22.72 -3.48 2.38
N ASP A 104 -22.12 -2.43 2.92
CA ASP A 104 -22.03 -1.13 2.25
C ASP A 104 -20.78 -1.14 1.36
N TYR A 105 -20.96 -1.55 0.10
CA TYR A 105 -19.85 -1.64 -0.86
C TYR A 105 -19.33 -0.26 -1.31
N GLU A 106 -20.08 0.81 -1.09
CA GLU A 106 -19.64 2.19 -1.38
C GLU A 106 -18.68 2.72 -0.28
N ASN A 107 -18.61 2.06 0.88
CA ASN A 107 -17.80 2.47 2.02
C ASN A 107 -17.02 1.31 2.68
N ILE A 108 -16.10 0.73 1.93
CA ILE A 108 -15.26 -0.37 2.41
C ILE A 108 -14.10 0.16 3.26
N THR A 109 -14.19 -0.09 4.56
CA THR A 109 -13.25 0.43 5.57
C THR A 109 -12.38 -0.64 6.22
N SER A 110 -12.39 -1.89 5.78
CA SER A 110 -11.49 -2.94 6.31
C SER A 110 -11.13 -3.97 5.26
N GLU A 111 -9.99 -4.64 5.46
CA GLU A 111 -9.52 -5.74 4.61
C GLU A 111 -10.54 -6.88 4.59
N ALA A 112 -11.10 -7.25 5.75
CA ALA A 112 -12.16 -8.24 5.84
C ALA A 112 -13.43 -7.84 5.06
N MET A 113 -13.83 -6.57 5.11
CA MET A 113 -14.97 -6.09 4.32
C MET A 113 -14.67 -6.11 2.82
N ALA A 114 -13.45 -5.74 2.41
CA ALA A 114 -13.02 -5.84 1.02
C ALA A 114 -13.08 -7.29 0.52
N ILE A 115 -12.55 -8.24 1.30
CA ILE A 115 -12.61 -9.68 0.97
C ILE A 115 -14.06 -10.15 0.84
N ASN A 116 -14.92 -9.83 1.80
CA ASN A 116 -16.32 -10.24 1.76
C ASN A 116 -17.04 -9.66 0.53
N CYS A 117 -16.78 -8.38 0.22
CA CYS A 117 -17.36 -7.70 -0.93
C CYS A 117 -16.87 -8.32 -2.25
N ALA A 118 -15.58 -8.63 -2.36
CA ALA A 118 -15.00 -9.33 -3.51
C ALA A 118 -15.56 -10.75 -3.69
N TYR A 119 -15.84 -11.45 -2.59
CA TYR A 119 -16.45 -12.78 -2.66
C TYR A 119 -17.88 -12.72 -3.19
N VAL A 120 -18.75 -11.91 -2.57
CA VAL A 120 -20.18 -11.86 -2.92
C VAL A 120 -20.43 -11.26 -4.30
N SER A 121 -19.57 -10.35 -4.77
CA SER A 121 -19.65 -9.76 -6.12
C SER A 121 -19.10 -10.67 -7.23
N GLY A 122 -18.57 -11.84 -6.88
CA GLY A 122 -18.01 -12.78 -7.86
C GLY A 122 -16.58 -12.47 -8.30
N ILE A 123 -15.93 -11.42 -7.80
CA ILE A 123 -14.51 -11.09 -8.11
C ILE A 123 -13.61 -12.27 -7.79
N ILE A 124 -13.75 -12.87 -6.61
CA ILE A 124 -12.92 -14.01 -6.20
C ILE A 124 -13.21 -15.23 -7.09
N HIS A 125 -14.47 -15.45 -7.47
CA HIS A 125 -14.85 -16.55 -8.35
C HIS A 125 -14.21 -16.40 -9.75
N ASP A 126 -14.32 -15.22 -10.36
CA ASP A 126 -13.68 -14.92 -11.66
C ASP A 126 -12.15 -15.02 -11.58
N PHE A 127 -11.55 -14.52 -10.49
CA PHE A 127 -10.10 -14.51 -10.38
C PHE A 127 -9.52 -15.90 -10.13
N VAL A 128 -10.14 -16.72 -9.27
CA VAL A 128 -9.62 -18.04 -8.88
C VAL A 128 -9.80 -19.09 -9.98
N GLU A 129 -10.87 -18.97 -10.80
CA GLU A 129 -11.20 -19.91 -11.90
C GLU A 129 -11.35 -21.37 -11.42
N ASP A 130 -12.10 -21.54 -10.33
CA ASP A 130 -12.47 -22.85 -9.78
C ASP A 130 -13.97 -22.93 -9.51
N GLU A 131 -14.48 -24.15 -9.51
CA GLU A 131 -15.90 -24.45 -9.30
C GLU A 131 -16.20 -24.65 -7.81
N GLU A 132 -17.45 -24.38 -7.42
CA GLU A 132 -17.95 -24.56 -6.04
C GLU A 132 -17.07 -23.90 -4.96
N LEU A 133 -16.57 -22.71 -5.26
CA LEU A 133 -15.66 -22.01 -4.38
C LEU A 133 -16.38 -21.57 -3.10
N LEU A 134 -15.92 -22.05 -1.94
CA LEU A 134 -16.51 -21.76 -0.62
C LEU A 134 -15.45 -21.20 0.34
N PRO A 135 -15.83 -20.28 1.26
CA PRO A 135 -14.92 -19.83 2.30
C PRO A 135 -14.65 -20.96 3.30
N THR A 136 -13.37 -21.20 3.61
CA THR A 136 -12.96 -22.29 4.50
C THR A 136 -12.02 -21.83 5.61
N VAL A 137 -10.75 -21.57 5.29
CA VAL A 137 -9.67 -21.37 6.27
C VAL A 137 -9.35 -19.88 6.42
N SER A 138 -9.36 -19.37 7.65
CA SER A 138 -8.98 -17.97 7.92
C SER A 138 -8.51 -17.79 9.37
N GLY A 139 -7.88 -16.66 9.63
CA GLY A 139 -7.39 -16.27 10.95
C GLY A 139 -6.01 -16.81 11.28
N ARG A 140 -5.67 -16.75 12.57
CA ARG A 140 -4.33 -17.04 13.09
C ARG A 140 -4.13 -18.52 13.37
N MET A 141 -3.01 -19.07 12.91
CA MET A 141 -2.66 -20.47 13.12
C MET A 141 -1.14 -20.72 13.19
N SER A 142 -0.77 -21.97 13.47
CA SER A 142 0.61 -22.44 13.49
C SER A 142 1.04 -22.87 12.08
N SER A 143 2.26 -22.54 11.67
CA SER A 143 2.84 -22.99 10.39
C SER A 143 3.38 -24.43 10.39
N ASP A 144 3.27 -25.15 11.50
CA ASP A 144 3.90 -26.45 11.72
C ASP A 144 5.42 -26.41 11.46
N LEU A 145 6.03 -27.56 11.16
CA LEU A 145 7.46 -27.68 10.86
C LEU A 145 7.68 -27.67 9.35
N PHE A 146 8.56 -26.80 8.87
CA PHE A 146 9.04 -26.87 7.49
C PHE A 146 10.41 -26.21 7.33
N ASN A 147 11.16 -26.65 6.30
CA ASN A 147 12.47 -26.11 5.95
C ASN A 147 12.43 -25.46 4.55
N PHE A 148 13.24 -24.43 4.35
CA PHE A 148 13.42 -23.81 3.04
C PHE A 148 14.80 -23.19 2.86
N LYS A 149 15.15 -22.97 1.60
CA LYS A 149 16.30 -22.20 1.15
C LYS A 149 15.89 -20.76 0.87
N ILE A 150 16.72 -19.82 1.30
CA ILE A 150 16.57 -18.40 1.00
C ILE A 150 17.91 -17.83 0.57
N LYS A 151 17.88 -16.98 -0.45
CA LYS A 151 19.06 -16.38 -1.04
C LYS A 151 19.71 -15.41 -0.08
N ASN A 152 21.01 -15.61 0.16
CA ASN A 152 21.85 -14.67 0.89
C ASN A 152 22.42 -13.64 -0.09
N ILE A 153 22.07 -12.37 0.09
CA ILE A 153 22.48 -11.31 -0.85
C ILE A 153 23.97 -10.97 -0.79
N ALA A 154 24.68 -11.39 0.25
CA ALA A 154 26.12 -11.16 0.37
C ALA A 154 26.96 -12.26 -0.29
N THR A 155 26.61 -13.53 -0.08
CA THR A 155 27.35 -14.66 -0.68
C THR A 155 26.83 -15.04 -2.05
N LYS A 156 25.57 -14.71 -2.35
CA LYS A 156 24.78 -15.19 -3.51
C LYS A 156 24.46 -16.69 -3.47
N ASP A 157 24.73 -17.34 -2.35
CA ASP A 157 24.35 -18.73 -2.08
C ASP A 157 23.04 -18.78 -1.28
N ASP A 158 22.40 -19.94 -1.31
CA ASP A 158 21.22 -20.22 -0.49
C ASP A 158 21.60 -20.56 0.95
N MET A 159 20.77 -20.15 1.89
CA MET A 159 20.84 -20.52 3.31
C MET A 159 19.62 -21.33 3.71
N ASP A 160 19.82 -22.44 4.41
CA ASP A 160 18.74 -23.24 4.97
C ASP A 160 18.15 -22.61 6.25
N ILE A 161 16.83 -22.53 6.29
CA ILE A 161 16.03 -21.99 7.39
C ILE A 161 15.01 -23.05 7.80
N GLU A 162 14.99 -23.36 9.10
CA GLU A 162 13.97 -24.18 9.73
C GLU A 162 12.96 -23.27 10.44
N VAL A 163 11.68 -23.53 10.20
CA VAL A 163 10.57 -22.85 10.87
C VAL A 163 9.77 -23.88 11.64
N VAL A 164 9.55 -23.59 12.93
CA VAL A 164 8.83 -24.46 13.86
C VAL A 164 7.70 -23.69 14.52
N ASN A 165 6.46 -24.01 14.13
CA ASN A 165 5.25 -23.47 14.74
C ASN A 165 5.18 -21.94 14.74
N SER A 166 5.81 -21.27 13.78
CA SER A 166 5.70 -19.81 13.65
C SER A 166 4.24 -19.40 13.41
N GLN A 167 3.83 -18.27 13.97
CA GLN A 167 2.49 -17.76 13.82
C GLN A 167 2.28 -17.22 12.40
N ILE A 168 1.23 -17.72 11.74
CA ILE A 168 0.74 -17.23 10.45
C ILE A 168 -0.67 -16.68 10.61
N GLU A 169 -1.10 -15.86 9.67
CA GLU A 169 -2.43 -15.28 9.57
C GLU A 169 -2.86 -15.42 8.10
N ILE A 170 -4.12 -15.80 7.87
CA ILE A 170 -4.74 -15.93 6.55
C ILE A 170 -5.99 -15.07 6.58
N ASP A 171 -6.07 -14.05 5.74
CA ASP A 171 -7.20 -13.12 5.76
C ASP A 171 -8.46 -13.76 5.15
N GLY A 172 -8.29 -14.56 4.10
CA GLY A 172 -9.37 -15.35 3.52
C GLY A 172 -8.88 -16.58 2.76
N GLY A 173 -9.44 -17.75 3.06
CA GLY A 173 -9.20 -18.99 2.36
C GLY A 173 -10.46 -19.44 1.63
N TYR A 174 -10.32 -19.74 0.35
CA TYR A 174 -11.42 -20.11 -0.53
C TYR A 174 -11.10 -21.41 -1.23
N GLU A 175 -11.90 -22.44 -0.97
CA GLU A 175 -11.65 -23.78 -1.46
C GLU A 175 -12.70 -24.18 -2.49
N GLY A 176 -12.25 -24.57 -3.68
CA GLY A 176 -13.08 -25.10 -4.74
C GLY A 176 -12.81 -26.59 -4.95
N ILE A 177 -13.26 -27.11 -6.09
CA ILE A 177 -13.06 -28.53 -6.43
C ILE A 177 -11.55 -28.84 -6.59
N ARG A 178 -10.78 -27.95 -7.22
CA ARG A 178 -9.40 -28.22 -7.66
C ARG A 178 -8.34 -27.52 -6.81
N THR A 179 -8.70 -26.41 -6.17
CA THR A 179 -7.74 -25.47 -5.58
C THR A 179 -8.17 -24.98 -4.20
N LEU A 180 -7.16 -24.55 -3.43
CA LEU A 180 -7.34 -23.73 -2.24
C LEU A 180 -6.64 -22.39 -2.48
N ALA A 181 -7.42 -21.33 -2.67
CA ALA A 181 -6.91 -19.97 -2.75
C ALA A 181 -6.72 -19.37 -1.35
N LEU A 182 -5.54 -18.82 -1.08
CA LEU A 182 -5.18 -18.17 0.17
C LEU A 182 -4.90 -16.70 -0.09
N ILE A 183 -5.73 -15.82 0.46
CA ILE A 183 -5.68 -14.38 0.23
C ILE A 183 -5.01 -13.69 1.43
N GLU A 184 -3.97 -12.92 1.14
CA GLU A 184 -3.46 -11.84 1.99
C GLU A 184 -4.01 -10.52 1.44
N ALA A 185 -4.74 -9.76 2.27
CA ALA A 185 -5.35 -8.50 1.87
C ALA A 185 -4.63 -7.31 2.49
N LYS A 186 -4.58 -6.21 1.71
CA LYS A 186 -4.12 -4.90 2.17
C LYS A 186 -5.08 -3.82 1.72
N ASN A 187 -5.26 -2.83 2.58
CA ASN A 187 -6.00 -1.61 2.26
C ASN A 187 -5.08 -0.39 2.06
N SER A 188 -3.79 -0.62 1.83
CA SER A 188 -2.79 0.41 1.58
C SER A 188 -2.04 0.11 0.29
N ILE A 189 -1.76 1.18 -0.48
CA ILE A 189 -0.96 1.08 -1.69
C ILE A 189 0.52 1.02 -1.30
N SER A 190 1.25 0.08 -1.90
CA SER A 190 2.66 -0.17 -1.58
C SER A 190 3.43 -0.68 -2.80
N ASP A 191 4.74 -0.45 -2.83
CA ASP A 191 5.63 -0.80 -3.94
C ASP A 191 6.20 -2.23 -3.79
N ASP A 192 6.27 -2.74 -2.56
CA ASP A 192 6.75 -4.09 -2.23
C ASP A 192 5.93 -4.75 -1.12
N PHE A 193 6.17 -6.03 -0.89
CA PHE A 193 5.62 -6.80 0.22
C PHE A 193 6.60 -7.86 0.71
N ILE A 194 6.46 -8.26 1.97
CA ILE A 194 7.24 -9.36 2.54
C ILE A 194 6.70 -10.71 2.06
N ILE A 195 7.52 -11.48 1.32
CA ILE A 195 7.12 -12.74 0.66
C ILE A 195 6.52 -13.75 1.65
N ARG A 196 6.96 -13.70 2.92
CA ARG A 196 6.50 -14.56 4.02
C ARG A 196 4.98 -14.59 4.20
N GLN A 197 4.30 -13.46 3.99
CA GLN A 197 2.84 -13.35 4.12
C GLN A 197 2.14 -14.34 3.18
N LEU A 198 2.71 -14.61 2.00
CA LEU A 198 2.22 -15.63 1.08
C LEU A 198 2.87 -17.00 1.33
N TYR A 199 4.19 -17.02 1.58
CA TYR A 199 4.97 -18.25 1.61
C TYR A 199 4.63 -19.16 2.80
N TYR A 200 4.49 -18.61 4.01
CA TYR A 200 4.27 -19.46 5.18
C TYR A 200 2.88 -20.14 5.17
N PRO A 201 1.78 -19.44 4.85
CA PRO A 201 0.50 -20.10 4.60
C PRO A 201 0.55 -21.12 3.47
N TYR A 202 1.22 -20.80 2.36
CA TYR A 202 1.42 -21.73 1.25
C TYR A 202 2.12 -23.03 1.68
N ARG A 203 3.21 -22.92 2.46
CA ARG A 203 3.96 -24.09 2.96
C ARG A 203 3.12 -24.96 3.89
N LEU A 204 2.32 -24.34 4.76
CA LEU A 204 1.42 -25.07 5.65
C LEU A 204 0.41 -25.90 4.85
N TRP A 205 -0.37 -25.25 3.99
CA TRP A 205 -1.49 -25.91 3.31
C TRP A 205 -1.02 -26.87 2.22
N SER A 206 0.05 -26.54 1.49
CA SER A 206 0.64 -27.44 0.49
C SER A 206 1.24 -28.71 1.08
N ASN A 207 1.35 -28.82 2.41
CA ASN A 207 1.77 -30.03 3.13
C ASN A 207 0.57 -30.81 3.70
N LYS A 208 -0.64 -30.25 3.70
CA LYS A 208 -1.82 -30.80 4.36
C LYS A 208 -2.90 -31.29 3.41
N ILE A 209 -2.89 -30.82 2.17
CA ILE A 209 -3.91 -31.15 1.17
C ILE A 209 -3.26 -31.49 -0.16
N ASP A 210 -4.00 -32.26 -0.97
CA ASP A 210 -3.58 -32.66 -2.33
C ASP A 210 -3.97 -31.62 -3.40
N LYS A 211 -4.88 -30.69 -3.08
CA LYS A 211 -5.30 -29.62 -3.98
C LYS A 211 -4.17 -28.61 -4.21
N LYS A 212 -4.19 -27.97 -5.39
CA LYS A 212 -3.25 -26.88 -5.68
C LYS A 212 -3.55 -25.69 -4.77
N VAL A 213 -2.58 -25.24 -3.99
CA VAL A 213 -2.69 -24.01 -3.20
C VAL A 213 -2.31 -22.82 -4.08
N LYS A 214 -3.17 -21.80 -4.12
CA LYS A 214 -2.98 -20.54 -4.85
C LYS A 214 -2.76 -19.37 -3.87
N PRO A 215 -1.52 -18.94 -3.63
CA PRO A 215 -1.25 -17.71 -2.90
C PRO A 215 -1.72 -16.50 -3.72
N ILE A 216 -2.55 -15.65 -3.11
CA ILE A 216 -3.11 -14.45 -3.74
C ILE A 216 -2.86 -13.26 -2.82
N PHE A 217 -2.34 -12.19 -3.39
CA PHE A 217 -2.26 -10.89 -2.74
C PHE A 217 -3.38 -10.00 -3.28
N MET A 218 -4.15 -9.36 -2.40
CA MET A 218 -5.25 -8.46 -2.78
C MET A 218 -5.01 -7.07 -2.19
N VAL A 219 -4.97 -6.04 -3.05
CA VAL A 219 -4.92 -4.63 -2.61
C VAL A 219 -6.22 -3.95 -2.97
N TYR A 220 -6.92 -3.43 -1.95
CA TYR A 220 -8.12 -2.62 -2.13
C TYR A 220 -7.84 -1.15 -1.77
N SER A 221 -8.03 -0.23 -2.71
CA SER A 221 -8.04 1.21 -2.44
C SER A 221 -8.79 1.95 -3.55
N ASN A 222 -9.48 3.03 -3.18
CA ASN A 222 -10.23 3.88 -4.09
C ASN A 222 -11.19 3.09 -5.02
N GLY A 223 -11.93 2.13 -4.46
CA GLY A 223 -12.91 1.32 -5.20
C GLY A 223 -12.32 0.21 -6.07
N ILE A 224 -10.99 0.10 -6.18
CA ILE A 224 -10.33 -0.86 -7.06
C ILE A 224 -9.76 -2.03 -6.27
N TYR A 225 -10.07 -3.25 -6.71
CA TYR A 225 -9.51 -4.51 -6.22
C TYR A 225 -8.40 -4.97 -7.15
N ASN A 226 -7.16 -4.93 -6.70
CA ASN A 226 -6.00 -5.42 -7.45
C ASN A 226 -5.64 -6.80 -6.91
N LEU A 227 -5.79 -7.85 -7.71
CA LEU A 227 -5.49 -9.22 -7.31
C LEU A 227 -4.25 -9.73 -8.07
N TYR A 228 -3.36 -10.37 -7.32
CA TYR A 228 -2.09 -10.92 -7.80
C TYR A 228 -2.00 -12.39 -7.37
N GLU A 229 -2.08 -13.34 -8.31
CA GLU A 229 -1.81 -14.76 -8.05
C GLU A 229 -0.33 -15.03 -8.24
N TYR A 230 0.30 -15.60 -7.23
CA TYR A 230 1.70 -15.97 -7.26
C TYR A 230 1.89 -17.49 -7.25
N GLU A 231 3.00 -17.95 -7.79
CA GLU A 231 3.43 -19.35 -7.73
C GLU A 231 4.86 -19.43 -7.18
N PHE A 232 5.11 -20.37 -6.26
CA PHE A 232 6.46 -20.74 -5.86
C PHE A 232 6.93 -21.89 -6.75
N LYS A 233 7.77 -21.59 -7.75
CA LYS A 233 8.26 -22.58 -8.73
C LYS A 233 9.03 -23.73 -8.08
N ASP A 234 9.65 -23.46 -6.94
CA ASP A 234 10.22 -24.46 -6.07
C ASP A 234 9.69 -24.25 -4.65
N LYS A 235 8.88 -25.20 -4.19
CA LYS A 235 8.25 -25.17 -2.87
C LYS A 235 9.26 -24.99 -1.73
N GLU A 236 10.48 -25.47 -1.88
CA GLU A 236 11.53 -25.37 -0.87
C GLU A 236 12.43 -24.14 -1.04
N ASN A 237 12.18 -23.29 -2.04
CA ASN A 237 12.93 -22.06 -2.26
C ASN A 237 12.04 -20.82 -2.07
N TYR A 238 12.35 -20.03 -1.05
CA TYR A 238 11.63 -18.80 -0.68
C TYR A 238 11.63 -17.75 -1.79
N ASN A 239 12.71 -17.69 -2.58
CA ASN A 239 12.88 -16.71 -3.66
C ASN A 239 12.41 -17.21 -5.03
N SER A 240 11.73 -18.36 -5.09
CA SER A 240 11.15 -18.91 -6.33
C SER A 240 9.76 -18.34 -6.69
N LEU A 241 9.32 -17.31 -5.95
CA LEU A 241 8.06 -16.61 -6.15
C LEU A 241 8.04 -15.95 -7.54
N VAL A 242 6.98 -16.19 -8.30
CA VAL A 242 6.71 -15.49 -9.57
C VAL A 242 5.23 -15.13 -9.66
N LEU A 243 4.93 -13.93 -10.18
CA LEU A 243 3.57 -13.55 -10.53
C LEU A 243 3.10 -14.36 -11.75
N VAL A 244 1.94 -15.01 -11.63
CA VAL A 244 1.36 -15.82 -12.71
C VAL A 244 0.06 -15.24 -13.27
N LYS A 245 -0.67 -14.44 -12.48
CA LYS A 245 -1.90 -13.80 -12.92
C LYS A 245 -2.12 -12.48 -12.16
N GLN A 246 -2.60 -11.47 -12.87
CA GLN A 246 -2.98 -10.19 -12.29
C GLN A 246 -4.23 -9.67 -12.99
N LYS A 247 -5.21 -9.19 -12.21
CA LYS A 247 -6.42 -8.53 -12.73
C LYS A 247 -6.85 -7.45 -11.74
N ASN A 248 -7.49 -6.40 -12.26
CA ASN A 248 -8.17 -5.39 -11.45
C ASN A 248 -9.67 -5.50 -11.62
N TYR A 249 -10.40 -5.20 -10.56
CA TYR A 249 -11.85 -5.16 -10.59
C TYR A 249 -12.38 -3.90 -9.94
N THR A 250 -13.56 -3.49 -10.38
CA THR A 250 -14.37 -2.48 -9.72
C THR A 250 -15.82 -2.95 -9.64
N ILE A 251 -16.46 -2.63 -8.52
CA ILE A 251 -17.90 -2.80 -8.32
C ILE A 251 -18.65 -1.52 -8.70
N GLU A 252 -17.90 -0.43 -8.87
CA GLU A 252 -18.45 0.89 -9.16
C GLU A 252 -18.96 0.92 -10.60
N ASN A 253 -20.27 1.08 -10.74
CA ASN A 253 -20.99 0.93 -12.01
C ASN A 253 -21.35 2.28 -12.64
N ILE A 254 -20.58 3.34 -12.34
CA ILE A 254 -20.89 4.70 -12.83
C ILE A 254 -19.69 5.32 -13.52
N ASP A 255 -19.91 5.68 -14.78
CA ASP A 255 -18.92 6.36 -15.61
C ASP A 255 -18.77 7.83 -15.21
N ILE A 256 -17.51 8.27 -15.25
CA ILE A 256 -17.15 9.69 -15.22
C ILE A 256 -16.72 10.02 -16.64
N GLU A 257 -17.54 10.77 -17.35
CA GLU A 257 -17.23 11.20 -18.70
C GLU A 257 -16.40 12.50 -18.66
N ILE A 258 -15.69 12.79 -19.76
CA ILE A 258 -14.92 14.05 -19.86
C ILE A 258 -15.81 15.29 -19.69
N LYS A 259 -17.09 15.22 -20.11
CA LYS A 259 -18.07 16.32 -19.92
C LYS A 259 -18.30 16.63 -18.44
N ASP A 260 -18.28 15.62 -17.57
CA ASP A 260 -18.45 15.81 -16.13
C ASP A 260 -17.24 16.57 -15.55
N ILE A 261 -16.03 16.23 -16.01
CA ILE A 261 -14.80 16.92 -15.62
C ILE A 261 -14.81 18.38 -16.10
N ILE A 262 -15.24 18.63 -17.35
CA ILE A 262 -15.35 19.98 -17.91
C ILE A 262 -16.38 20.81 -17.13
N GLU A 263 -17.54 20.25 -16.79
CA GLU A 263 -18.55 20.94 -15.98
C GLU A 263 -17.99 21.33 -14.61
N ILE A 264 -17.27 20.43 -13.93
CA ILE A 264 -16.60 20.75 -12.67
C ILE A 264 -15.54 21.83 -12.86
N PHE A 265 -14.74 21.74 -13.92
CA PHE A 265 -13.73 22.75 -14.26
C PHE A 265 -14.37 24.14 -14.44
N GLU A 266 -15.43 24.27 -15.24
CA GLU A 266 -16.10 25.54 -15.51
C GLU A 266 -16.74 26.16 -14.26
N ASN A 267 -17.33 25.33 -13.39
CA ASN A 267 -18.07 25.79 -12.22
C ASN A 267 -17.23 25.93 -10.94
N THR A 268 -15.99 25.44 -10.93
CA THR A 268 -15.12 25.57 -9.75
C THR A 268 -14.52 26.96 -9.68
N GLU A 269 -14.75 27.68 -8.59
CA GLU A 269 -14.07 28.95 -8.32
C GLU A 269 -12.62 28.72 -7.87
N ILE A 270 -11.69 29.51 -8.43
CA ILE A 270 -10.29 29.52 -8.02
C ILE A 270 -10.20 30.17 -6.63
N MET A 271 -9.40 29.57 -5.75
CA MET A 271 -9.09 30.13 -4.44
C MET A 271 -7.64 30.61 -4.38
N ASP A 272 -7.36 31.49 -3.42
CA ASP A 272 -5.99 31.88 -3.10
C ASP A 272 -5.19 30.66 -2.62
N GLU A 273 -3.93 30.58 -3.06
CA GLU A 273 -3.05 29.49 -2.69
C GLU A 273 -2.81 29.48 -1.17
N PRO A 274 -2.97 28.33 -0.49
CA PRO A 274 -2.83 28.28 0.96
C PRO A 274 -1.37 28.49 1.38
N GLU A 275 -1.16 28.96 2.62
CA GLU A 275 0.17 29.03 3.26
C GLU A 275 0.71 27.65 3.67
N ILE A 276 0.61 26.68 2.77
CA ILE A 276 1.07 25.31 2.91
C ILE A 276 2.09 25.06 1.80
N PRO A 277 3.24 24.43 2.09
CA PRO A 277 4.22 24.11 1.06
C PRO A 277 3.57 23.34 -0.10
N PHE A 278 3.75 23.83 -1.33
CA PHE A 278 3.18 23.18 -2.50
C PHE A 278 3.52 21.67 -2.56
N PRO A 279 2.58 20.78 -2.93
CA PRO A 279 2.78 19.35 -2.76
C PRO A 279 3.93 18.78 -3.61
N GLN A 280 4.56 17.73 -3.08
CA GLN A 280 5.54 16.89 -3.80
C GLN A 280 5.09 15.42 -3.74
N ALA A 281 3.85 15.18 -4.15
CA ALA A 281 3.11 13.96 -3.93
C ALA A 281 2.46 13.51 -5.25
N ASN A 282 3.22 12.82 -6.10
CA ASN A 282 2.84 12.60 -7.48
C ASN A 282 1.59 11.72 -7.66
N SER A 283 1.36 10.77 -6.75
CA SER A 283 0.22 9.85 -6.84
C SER A 283 -0.98 10.39 -6.07
N PHE A 284 -2.01 10.86 -6.77
CA PHE A 284 -3.24 11.26 -6.10
C PHE A 284 -3.93 10.08 -5.40
N ASN A 285 -3.85 8.86 -5.96
CA ASN A 285 -4.31 7.63 -5.30
C ASN A 285 -3.68 7.42 -3.91
N ARG A 286 -2.41 7.79 -3.69
CA ARG A 286 -1.79 7.73 -2.35
C ARG A 286 -2.30 8.81 -1.41
N VAL A 287 -2.75 9.97 -1.91
CA VAL A 287 -3.46 10.99 -1.12
C VAL A 287 -4.83 10.47 -0.68
N ILE A 288 -5.59 9.87 -1.60
CA ILE A 288 -6.88 9.22 -1.31
C ILE A 288 -6.68 8.12 -0.28
N ASN A 289 -5.73 7.21 -0.50
CA ASN A 289 -5.44 6.11 0.42
C ASN A 289 -5.07 6.62 1.82
N LEU A 290 -4.26 7.67 1.93
CA LEU A 290 -3.99 8.29 3.24
C LEU A 290 -5.27 8.83 3.89
N CYS A 291 -6.19 9.41 3.12
CA CYS A 291 -7.48 9.85 3.63
C CYS A 291 -8.35 8.66 4.08
N GLU A 292 -8.36 7.53 3.36
CA GLU A 292 -9.05 6.29 3.76
C GLU A 292 -8.54 5.77 5.12
N LEU A 293 -7.23 5.84 5.34
CA LEU A 293 -6.60 5.45 6.60
C LEU A 293 -6.98 6.41 7.75
N LEU A 294 -6.93 7.72 7.50
CA LEU A 294 -7.31 8.75 8.48
C LEU A 294 -8.80 8.79 8.78
N TYR A 295 -9.65 8.31 7.85
CA TYR A 295 -11.08 8.17 8.08
C TYR A 295 -11.38 7.16 9.19
N LYS A 296 -10.61 6.06 9.24
CA LYS A 296 -10.74 5.06 10.29
C LYS A 296 -10.30 5.61 11.64
N ASN A 297 -9.11 6.23 11.71
CA ASN A 297 -8.55 6.75 12.95
C ASN A 297 -7.62 7.93 12.67
N ASP A 298 -7.63 8.93 13.57
CA ASP A 298 -6.61 9.98 13.57
C ASP A 298 -5.23 9.37 13.91
N MET A 299 -4.19 9.68 13.14
CA MET A 299 -2.89 9.01 13.27
C MET A 299 -1.76 9.98 13.62
N MET A 300 -0.87 9.54 14.48
CA MET A 300 0.42 10.19 14.70
C MET A 300 1.29 10.05 13.46
N LYS A 301 2.13 11.04 13.18
CA LYS A 301 3.09 10.98 12.06
C LYS A 301 3.87 9.66 12.04
N GLN A 302 4.33 9.20 13.21
CA GLN A 302 5.09 7.96 13.32
C GLN A 302 4.26 6.73 12.96
N GLU A 303 2.96 6.71 13.29
CA GLU A 303 2.09 5.58 12.95
C GLU A 303 1.89 5.47 11.44
N ILE A 304 1.84 6.60 10.73
CA ILE A 304 1.74 6.63 9.26
C ILE A 304 3.03 6.06 8.64
N THR A 305 4.19 6.43 9.17
CA THR A 305 5.50 5.96 8.68
C THR A 305 5.81 4.50 9.05
N GLU A 306 5.40 4.06 10.25
CA GLU A 306 5.72 2.71 10.77
C GLU A 306 4.76 1.63 10.24
N ASN A 307 3.50 1.96 9.94
CA ASN A 307 2.48 0.95 9.60
C ASN A 307 2.10 0.85 8.12
N TYR A 308 2.55 1.78 7.29
CA TYR A 308 2.25 1.79 5.86
C TYR A 308 3.55 2.01 5.08
N ASP A 309 3.51 1.78 3.77
CA ASP A 309 4.65 1.94 2.87
C ASP A 309 5.00 3.41 2.59
N PHE A 310 4.97 4.29 3.60
CA PHE A 310 5.42 5.67 3.49
C PHE A 310 6.78 5.82 4.18
N ASP A 311 7.82 6.20 3.42
CA ASP A 311 9.05 6.67 4.05
C ASP A 311 8.79 7.99 4.83
N PRO A 312 9.67 8.39 5.78
CA PRO A 312 9.46 9.60 6.58
C PRO A 312 9.28 10.90 5.77
N ARG A 313 9.90 11.01 4.58
CA ARG A 313 9.74 12.11 3.63
C ARG A 313 8.40 12.01 2.90
N GLN A 314 8.07 10.83 2.37
CA GLN A 314 6.77 10.60 1.73
C GLN A 314 5.62 10.89 2.70
N THR A 315 5.73 10.50 3.96
CA THR A 315 4.73 10.82 5.00
C THR A 315 4.46 12.32 5.06
N ASN A 316 5.51 13.16 5.06
CA ASN A 316 5.34 14.62 5.02
C ASN A 316 4.70 15.07 3.71
N TYR A 317 5.19 14.58 2.58
CA TYR A 317 4.69 15.01 1.27
C TYR A 317 3.20 14.71 1.07
N TYR A 318 2.75 13.51 1.42
CA TYR A 318 1.35 13.10 1.26
C TYR A 318 0.43 13.73 2.30
N THR A 319 0.89 13.91 3.55
CA THR A 319 0.09 14.63 4.56
C THR A 319 -0.04 16.11 4.21
N ASP A 320 1.03 16.79 3.79
CA ASP A 320 0.93 18.18 3.34
C ASP A 320 0.14 18.32 2.04
N ALA A 321 0.16 17.33 1.15
CA ALA A 321 -0.70 17.29 -0.04
C ALA A 321 -2.20 17.27 0.31
N GLY A 322 -2.63 16.38 1.21
CA GLY A 322 -4.02 16.37 1.65
C GLY A 322 -4.41 17.62 2.46
N ARG A 323 -3.46 18.26 3.13
CA ARG A 323 -3.68 19.57 3.78
C ARG A 323 -3.83 20.69 2.76
N TYR A 324 -3.04 20.67 1.69
CA TYR A 324 -3.05 21.69 0.63
C TYR A 324 -4.43 21.78 -0.05
N ILE A 325 -5.08 20.64 -0.31
CA ILE A 325 -6.46 20.59 -0.84
C ILE A 325 -7.57 20.59 0.23
N GLY A 326 -7.23 20.86 1.50
CA GLY A 326 -8.19 21.03 2.59
C GLY A 326 -8.85 19.75 3.15
N LEU A 327 -8.34 18.56 2.81
CA LEU A 327 -8.88 17.28 3.31
C LEU A 327 -8.33 16.86 4.67
N ILE A 328 -7.06 17.17 4.90
CA ILE A 328 -6.32 16.78 6.11
C ILE A 328 -5.99 18.04 6.89
N ASP A 329 -5.93 17.92 8.21
CA ASP A 329 -5.27 18.90 9.07
C ASP A 329 -4.42 18.20 10.13
N LYS A 330 -3.64 18.99 10.87
CA LYS A 330 -2.72 18.49 11.88
C LYS A 330 -2.80 19.31 13.16
N ARG A 331 -2.64 18.63 14.28
CA ARG A 331 -2.56 19.26 15.60
C ARG A 331 -1.33 18.74 16.34
N ARG A 332 -0.79 19.57 17.23
CA ARG A 332 0.35 19.19 18.07
C ARG A 332 -0.17 18.65 19.39
N GLU A 333 0.23 17.44 19.73
CA GLU A 333 -0.17 16.76 20.96
C GLU A 333 1.07 16.30 21.75
N LYS A 334 0.86 15.84 22.99
CA LYS A 334 1.91 15.16 23.77
C LYS A 334 2.32 13.90 23.03
N GLY A 335 3.51 13.93 22.41
CA GLY A 335 4.06 12.80 21.65
C GLY A 335 4.33 13.09 20.17
N GLY A 336 3.88 14.22 19.62
CA GLY A 336 4.21 14.62 18.26
C GLY A 336 3.09 15.34 17.51
N VAL A 337 3.13 15.22 16.18
CA VAL A 337 2.11 15.75 15.28
C VAL A 337 1.11 14.65 15.00
N ARG A 338 -0.17 14.94 15.22
CA ARG A 338 -1.30 14.07 14.85
C ARG A 338 -2.00 14.65 13.64
N PHE A 339 -2.25 13.81 12.65
CA PHE A 339 -3.03 14.12 11.45
C PHE A 339 -4.45 13.57 11.57
N PHE A 340 -5.40 14.30 11.00
CA PHE A 340 -6.82 13.96 11.03
C PHE A 340 -7.53 14.53 9.79
N LEU A 341 -8.66 13.97 9.42
CA LEU A 341 -9.50 14.54 8.37
C LEU A 341 -10.23 15.80 8.88
N THR A 342 -10.24 16.85 8.06
CA THR A 342 -11.09 18.03 8.29
C THR A 342 -12.57 17.66 8.21
N PRO A 343 -13.51 18.52 8.65
CA PRO A 343 -14.93 18.30 8.42
C PRO A 343 -15.26 18.06 6.93
N GLY A 344 -14.59 18.80 6.02
CA GLY A 344 -14.67 18.59 4.58
C GLY A 344 -14.16 17.21 4.16
N GLY A 345 -12.98 16.82 4.64
CA GLY A 345 -12.39 15.51 4.38
C GLY A 345 -13.26 14.34 4.86
N ARG A 346 -13.89 14.46 6.04
CA ARG A 346 -14.82 13.43 6.53
C ARG A 346 -16.11 13.36 5.71
N ASN A 347 -16.59 14.49 5.20
CA ASN A 347 -17.82 14.53 4.41
C ASN A 347 -17.66 13.87 3.04
N ILE A 348 -16.44 13.86 2.47
CA ILE A 348 -16.17 13.14 1.20
C ILE A 348 -16.48 11.65 1.31
N PHE A 349 -16.20 11.01 2.45
CA PHE A 349 -16.49 9.58 2.66
C PHE A 349 -17.97 9.27 2.89
N LYS A 350 -18.85 10.29 2.91
CA LYS A 350 -20.31 10.11 2.89
C LYS A 350 -20.88 10.12 1.47
N LEU A 351 -20.07 10.53 0.50
CA LEU A 351 -20.45 10.53 -0.91
C LEU A 351 -20.24 9.14 -1.48
N LYS A 352 -21.09 8.75 -2.43
CA LYS A 352 -20.86 7.54 -3.23
C LYS A 352 -19.63 7.74 -4.10
N TYR A 353 -19.13 6.65 -4.67
CA TYR A 353 -17.85 6.66 -5.38
C TYR A 353 -17.74 7.77 -6.44
N ARG A 354 -18.73 7.89 -7.32
CA ARG A 354 -18.69 8.85 -8.43
C ARG A 354 -18.63 10.29 -7.94
N GLU A 355 -19.54 10.69 -7.06
CA GLU A 355 -19.58 12.03 -6.46
C GLU A 355 -18.32 12.30 -5.64
N ARG A 356 -17.75 11.27 -5.01
CA ARG A 356 -16.48 11.36 -4.28
C ARG A 356 -15.32 11.70 -5.23
N GLN A 357 -15.21 11.00 -6.36
CA GLN A 357 -14.17 11.28 -7.36
C GLN A 357 -14.32 12.71 -7.92
N LEU A 358 -15.54 13.11 -8.30
CA LEU A 358 -15.80 14.47 -8.79
C LEU A 358 -15.52 15.54 -7.73
N LYS A 359 -15.77 15.24 -6.45
CA LYS A 359 -15.42 16.16 -5.37
C LYS A 359 -13.91 16.32 -5.20
N TYR A 360 -13.13 15.27 -5.42
CA TYR A 360 -11.67 15.39 -5.47
C TYR A 360 -11.21 16.25 -6.65
N VAL A 361 -11.80 16.06 -7.84
CA VAL A 361 -11.53 16.90 -9.03
C VAL A 361 -11.82 18.37 -8.73
N GLU A 362 -12.98 18.68 -8.15
CA GLU A 362 -13.34 20.05 -7.73
C GLU A 362 -12.27 20.64 -6.79
N LEU A 363 -11.84 19.89 -5.77
CA LEU A 363 -10.83 20.38 -4.83
C LEU A 363 -9.48 20.64 -5.49
N ILE A 364 -9.08 19.83 -6.48
CA ILE A 364 -7.85 20.07 -7.24
C ILE A 364 -7.98 21.34 -8.10
N PHE A 365 -9.12 21.54 -8.78
CA PHE A 365 -9.36 22.68 -9.68
C PHE A 365 -9.56 24.03 -8.98
N LYS A 366 -9.69 24.05 -7.65
CA LYS A 366 -9.61 25.29 -6.86
C LYS A 366 -8.23 25.94 -6.94
N HIS A 367 -7.18 25.17 -7.25
CA HIS A 367 -5.81 25.64 -7.30
C HIS A 367 -5.36 25.96 -8.73
N LYS A 368 -4.83 27.17 -8.93
CA LYS A 368 -4.59 27.76 -10.25
C LYS A 368 -3.63 26.92 -11.11
N ALA A 369 -2.56 26.41 -10.52
CA ALA A 369 -1.55 25.65 -11.26
C ALA A 369 -2.08 24.34 -11.87
N PHE A 370 -2.98 23.65 -11.15
CA PHE A 370 -3.61 22.42 -11.66
C PHE A 370 -4.66 22.74 -12.73
N ARG A 371 -5.42 23.81 -12.51
CA ARG A 371 -6.45 24.28 -13.44
C ARG A 371 -5.86 24.68 -14.78
N GLU A 372 -4.83 25.53 -14.80
CA GLU A 372 -4.20 25.96 -16.06
C GLU A 372 -3.49 24.79 -16.76
N CYS A 373 -2.88 23.86 -16.01
CA CYS A 373 -2.30 22.65 -16.61
C CYS A 373 -3.37 21.79 -17.30
N PHE A 374 -4.51 21.56 -16.66
CA PHE A 374 -5.61 20.82 -17.26
C PHE A 374 -6.20 21.54 -18.49
N LYS A 375 -6.30 22.88 -18.44
CA LYS A 375 -6.74 23.68 -19.58
C LYS A 375 -5.82 23.54 -20.79
N GLU A 376 -4.50 23.56 -20.58
CA GLU A 376 -3.53 23.27 -21.66
C GLU A 376 -3.68 21.83 -22.18
N CYS A 377 -4.02 20.86 -21.33
CA CYS A 377 -4.35 19.50 -21.77
C CYS A 377 -5.58 19.48 -22.69
N LEU A 378 -6.63 20.25 -22.38
CA LEU A 378 -7.83 20.32 -23.21
C LEU A 378 -7.54 20.91 -24.60
N ILE A 379 -6.64 21.89 -24.68
CA ILE A 379 -6.28 22.57 -25.94
C ILE A 379 -5.40 21.66 -26.81
N SER A 380 -4.38 21.05 -26.21
CA SER A 380 -3.36 20.26 -26.93
C SER A 380 -3.73 18.78 -27.11
N SER A 381 -4.71 18.28 -26.34
CA SER A 381 -4.99 16.84 -26.18
C SER A 381 -3.80 16.01 -25.66
N GLU A 382 -2.78 16.68 -25.12
CA GLU A 382 -1.58 16.06 -24.54
C GLU A 382 -1.30 16.64 -23.15
N ILE A 383 -0.61 15.89 -22.30
CA ILE A 383 -0.17 16.40 -21.01
C ILE A 383 1.01 17.36 -21.23
N PRO A 384 0.96 18.60 -20.70
CA PRO A 384 2.05 19.55 -20.84
C PRO A 384 3.39 18.98 -20.40
N THR A 385 4.44 19.35 -21.13
CA THR A 385 5.82 19.02 -20.80
C THR A 385 6.20 19.57 -19.43
N ARG A 386 7.22 19.00 -18.82
CA ARG A 386 7.69 19.45 -17.50
C ARG A 386 8.03 20.94 -17.49
N GLU A 387 8.63 21.43 -18.57
CA GLU A 387 8.99 22.83 -18.75
C GLU A 387 7.76 23.74 -18.87
N GLU A 388 6.70 23.31 -19.57
CA GLU A 388 5.41 24.01 -19.62
C GLU A 388 4.75 24.08 -18.25
N VAL A 389 4.69 22.96 -17.53
CA VAL A 389 4.13 22.91 -16.18
C VAL A 389 4.89 23.85 -15.24
N VAL A 390 6.22 23.93 -15.36
CA VAL A 390 7.01 24.87 -14.55
C VAL A 390 6.63 26.34 -14.83
N ARG A 391 6.41 26.71 -16.10
CA ARG A 391 5.94 28.08 -16.42
C ARG A 391 4.58 28.38 -15.80
N ILE A 392 3.64 27.44 -15.91
CA ILE A 392 2.32 27.54 -15.27
C ILE A 392 2.46 27.74 -13.76
N MET A 393 3.37 27.00 -13.12
CA MET A 393 3.63 27.12 -11.69
C MET A 393 4.19 28.50 -11.30
N GLU A 394 5.11 29.05 -12.08
CA GLU A 394 5.70 30.38 -11.84
C GLU A 394 4.65 31.49 -11.91
N GLU A 395 3.65 31.34 -12.77
CA GLU A 395 2.52 32.27 -12.93
C GLU A 395 1.39 32.08 -11.90
N SER A 396 1.49 31.05 -11.04
CA SER A 396 0.44 30.64 -10.10
C SER A 396 0.64 31.11 -8.65
N GLU A 397 1.61 32.00 -8.39
CA GLU A 397 1.85 32.61 -7.06
C GLU A 397 1.99 31.59 -5.90
N LEU A 398 2.66 30.47 -6.18
CA LEU A 398 2.75 29.34 -5.25
C LEU A 398 3.54 29.66 -3.97
N TYR A 399 3.01 29.24 -2.83
CA TYR A 399 3.64 29.48 -1.53
C TYR A 399 5.03 28.83 -1.38
N ARG A 400 6.03 29.67 -1.10
CA ARG A 400 7.43 29.31 -0.76
C ARG A 400 8.08 28.30 -1.72
N ILE A 401 8.09 28.62 -3.02
CA ILE A 401 8.95 27.95 -3.99
C ILE A 401 10.10 28.87 -4.37
N GLU A 402 11.28 28.59 -3.82
CA GLU A 402 12.43 29.51 -3.87
C GLU A 402 13.46 29.16 -4.96
N SER A 403 13.29 28.03 -5.67
CA SER A 403 14.25 27.59 -6.69
C SER A 403 13.61 26.84 -7.85
N TYR A 404 14.20 27.03 -9.03
CA TYR A 404 13.81 26.33 -10.26
C TYR A 404 13.89 24.80 -10.13
N ASP A 405 14.86 24.27 -9.40
CA ASP A 405 14.94 22.83 -9.09
C ASP A 405 13.75 22.35 -8.24
N THR A 406 13.22 23.21 -7.36
CA THR A 406 12.02 22.92 -6.59
C THR A 406 10.77 22.93 -7.46
N TYR A 407 10.65 23.90 -8.38
CA TYR A 407 9.61 23.89 -9.40
C TYR A 407 9.64 22.61 -10.23
N LYS A 408 10.80 22.29 -10.83
CA LYS A 408 10.97 21.06 -11.62
C LYS A 408 10.55 19.80 -10.87
N ARG A 409 10.94 19.67 -9.60
CA ARG A 409 10.58 18.50 -8.79
C ARG A 409 9.08 18.44 -8.50
N ARG A 410 8.45 19.57 -8.16
CA ARG A 410 7.03 19.65 -7.81
C ARG A 410 6.08 19.68 -9.02
N ALA A 411 6.56 20.03 -10.20
CA ALA A 411 5.81 19.93 -11.46
C ALA A 411 5.27 18.50 -11.69
N SER A 412 6.03 17.49 -11.28
CA SER A 412 5.58 16.09 -11.37
C SER A 412 4.34 15.76 -10.51
N THR A 413 4.05 16.56 -9.47
CA THR A 413 2.78 16.48 -8.74
C THR A 413 1.63 16.92 -9.64
N ILE A 414 1.76 18.07 -10.31
CA ILE A 414 0.70 18.61 -11.17
C ILE A 414 0.42 17.63 -12.31
N THR A 415 1.47 17.22 -13.03
CA THR A 415 1.38 16.20 -14.08
C THR A 415 0.70 14.93 -13.57
N GLY A 416 1.08 14.43 -12.39
CA GLY A 416 0.50 13.22 -11.81
C GLY A 416 -0.98 13.35 -11.46
N TRP A 417 -1.40 14.48 -10.90
CA TRP A 417 -2.80 14.69 -10.51
C TRP A 417 -3.69 14.98 -11.72
N VAL A 418 -3.20 15.73 -12.71
CA VAL A 418 -3.92 15.97 -13.96
C VAL A 418 -4.07 14.67 -14.76
N ASN A 419 -3.02 13.83 -14.81
CA ASN A 419 -3.13 12.48 -15.37
C ASN A 419 -4.20 11.66 -14.65
N TRP A 420 -4.22 11.68 -13.31
CA TRP A 420 -5.24 10.98 -12.54
C TRP A 420 -6.67 11.45 -12.89
N ILE A 421 -6.89 12.76 -13.06
CA ILE A 421 -8.20 13.31 -13.50
C ILE A 421 -8.58 12.77 -14.87
N ILE A 422 -7.64 12.72 -15.82
CA ILE A 422 -7.88 12.19 -17.16
C ILE A 422 -8.13 10.68 -17.13
N GLU A 423 -7.39 9.94 -16.30
CA GLU A 423 -7.56 8.50 -16.11
C GLU A 423 -8.96 8.16 -15.57
N LEU A 424 -9.58 9.01 -14.74
CA LEU A 424 -10.99 8.82 -14.33
C LEU A 424 -11.94 8.67 -15.54
N THR A 425 -11.64 9.35 -16.65
CA THR A 425 -12.42 9.28 -17.90
C THR A 425 -12.04 8.09 -18.78
N LYS A 426 -10.89 7.46 -18.50
CA LYS A 426 -10.32 6.31 -19.21
C LYS A 426 -10.45 5.00 -18.45
N ILE A 427 -11.08 4.98 -17.28
CA ILE A 427 -11.51 3.74 -16.60
C ILE A 427 -12.47 2.92 -17.50
N VAL A 428 -12.74 3.41 -18.72
CA VAL A 428 -13.29 2.66 -19.85
C VAL A 428 -12.49 2.97 -21.13
N SER A 429 -11.83 1.95 -21.68
CA SER A 429 -11.90 1.70 -23.11
C SER A 429 -12.41 0.26 -23.27
N GLU A 430 -13.43 0.12 -24.12
CA GLU A 430 -14.33 -1.02 -24.37
C GLU A 430 -13.87 -2.43 -24.01
#